data_AF-A0A8J6LQF4-F1
#
_entry.id   AF-A0A8J6LQF4-F1
#
_cell.length_a   1.000
_cell.length_b   1.000
_cell.length_c   1.000
_cell.angle_alpha   90.00
_cell.angle_beta   90.00
_cell.angle_gamma   90.00
#
_symmetry.space_group_name_H-M   'P 1'
#
loop_
_entity.id
_entity.type
_entity.pdbx_description
1 polymer ?
#
loop_
_entity_poly.entity_id
_entity_poly.type
_entity_poly.pdbx_seq_one_letter_code
_entity_poly.pdbx_strand_id
1 'polypeptide(L)'
;MSLTGVWSNSYGSVMNLSQFAGGLIAGTYSSSTGSTGKYYVAGMAGPSDPTPSLGQSAALSIYWRSYTGGQGDPSWHWVSGLSGQLNTSGSQPTLYLMHAMVATDNFPNVANVGTYIDKLIYTPKQGETDSSIKDALSEGANGTDPISGVWVCNEEPGTIMQLSVSGPSTGYVTGDLASAAGRYVLVGFTDVDAQSGGIARQGLSVSVGVGDAGVCMSMAGSLDFSTGVMTLTVYASRGTSADTIYTQTQVSQWTFTKSSDD
;
A
#
# COMPACT_ATOMS: atom_id res chain seq x y z
N MET A 1 -16.13 14.09 -6.61
CA MET A 1 -15.84 13.84 -5.18
C MET A 1 -14.75 12.82 -5.16
N SER A 2 -13.57 13.13 -4.65
CA SER A 2 -12.40 12.24 -4.74
C SER A 2 -12.14 11.51 -3.42
N LEU A 3 -11.07 10.72 -3.36
CA LEU A 3 -10.56 10.13 -2.11
C LEU A 3 -9.97 11.17 -1.15
N THR A 4 -9.80 12.43 -1.60
CA THR A 4 -9.33 13.53 -0.76
C THR A 4 -10.28 13.76 0.42
N GLY A 5 -9.76 13.64 1.64
CA GLY A 5 -10.55 13.84 2.85
C GLY A 5 -9.93 13.19 4.08
N VAL A 6 -10.63 13.37 5.20
CA VAL A 6 -10.31 12.70 6.47
C VAL A 6 -11.32 11.58 6.70
N TRP A 7 -10.80 10.40 6.99
CA TRP A 7 -11.53 9.14 7.04
C TRP A 7 -11.28 8.47 8.39
N SER A 8 -12.28 7.83 8.97
CA SER A 8 -12.13 7.05 10.21
C SER A 8 -12.80 5.69 10.13
N ASN A 9 -12.21 4.68 10.76
CA ASN A 9 -12.76 3.32 10.84
C ASN A 9 -13.29 2.98 12.24
N SER A 10 -13.86 1.79 12.37
CA SER A 10 -14.42 1.26 13.62
C SER A 10 -13.40 1.05 14.75
N TYR A 11 -12.11 0.95 14.42
CA TYR A 11 -11.04 0.88 15.43
C TYR A 11 -10.68 2.26 16.00
N GLY A 12 -11.25 3.35 15.46
CA GLY A 12 -10.95 4.73 15.85
C GLY A 12 -9.72 5.32 15.16
N SER A 13 -9.11 4.57 14.22
CA SER A 13 -7.97 5.06 13.45
C SER A 13 -8.43 6.13 12.45
N VAL A 14 -7.51 7.05 12.12
CA VAL A 14 -7.80 8.19 11.26
C VAL A 14 -6.82 8.19 10.09
N MET A 15 -7.35 8.32 8.88
CA MET A 15 -6.59 8.43 7.65
C MET A 15 -6.89 9.78 7.00
N ASN A 16 -5.85 10.52 6.64
CA ASN A 16 -5.96 11.80 5.96
C ASN A 16 -5.32 11.65 4.57
N LEU A 17 -6.12 11.81 3.51
CA LEU A 17 -5.70 11.56 2.13
C LEU A 17 -5.82 12.83 1.28
N SER A 18 -4.84 13.02 0.42
CA SER A 18 -4.86 13.96 -0.70
C SER A 18 -4.65 13.19 -2.00
N GLN A 19 -5.59 13.34 -2.94
CA GLN A 19 -5.49 12.80 -4.28
C GLN A 19 -4.99 13.88 -5.25
N PHE A 20 -4.01 13.51 -6.08
CA PHE A 20 -3.35 14.38 -7.06
C PHE A 20 -3.68 13.96 -8.51
N ALA A 21 -3.24 14.77 -9.47
CA ALA A 21 -3.32 14.42 -10.88
C ALA A 21 -2.62 13.07 -11.18
N GLY A 22 -3.19 12.31 -12.11
CA GLY A 22 -2.73 10.95 -12.43
C GLY A 22 -3.14 9.88 -11.40
N GLY A 23 -3.95 10.23 -10.41
CA GLY A 23 -4.49 9.28 -9.44
C GLY A 23 -3.57 9.02 -8.25
N LEU A 24 -2.39 9.65 -8.16
CA LEU A 24 -1.51 9.53 -7.00
C LEU A 24 -2.24 9.94 -5.71
N ILE A 25 -2.07 9.16 -4.66
CA ILE A 25 -2.56 9.45 -3.31
C ILE A 25 -1.35 9.60 -2.39
N ALA A 26 -1.34 10.66 -1.58
CA ALA A 26 -0.43 10.78 -0.45
C ALA A 26 -1.21 11.23 0.80
N GLY A 27 -0.73 10.85 1.97
CA GLY A 27 -1.48 11.10 3.19
C GLY A 27 -0.80 10.59 4.46
N THR A 28 -1.55 10.59 5.54
CA THR A 28 -1.12 10.08 6.83
C THR A 28 -2.15 9.15 7.45
N TYR A 29 -1.67 8.24 8.28
CA TYR A 29 -2.48 7.33 9.07
C TYR A 29 -2.11 7.49 10.54
N SER A 30 -3.11 7.58 11.41
CA SER A 30 -2.94 7.56 12.87
C SER A 30 -3.70 6.36 13.42
N SER A 31 -2.95 5.41 13.98
CA SER A 31 -3.53 4.22 14.61
C SER A 31 -3.83 4.46 16.08
N SER A 32 -4.96 3.93 16.52
CA SER A 32 -5.43 3.90 17.91
C SER A 32 -5.27 2.53 18.58
N THR A 33 -4.90 1.49 17.82
CA THR A 33 -4.85 0.09 18.27
C THR A 33 -3.47 -0.52 17.99
N GLY A 34 -2.91 -1.22 18.97
CA GLY A 34 -1.58 -1.85 18.84
C GLY A 34 -0.47 -0.81 18.94
N SER A 35 0.28 -0.61 17.85
CA SER A 35 1.32 0.43 17.77
C SER A 35 0.69 1.80 17.54
N THR A 36 0.86 2.68 18.52
CA THR A 36 0.40 4.06 18.46
C THR A 36 1.44 4.91 17.74
N GLY A 37 1.04 5.65 16.71
CA GLY A 37 1.95 6.48 15.95
C GLY A 37 1.28 7.19 14.79
N LYS A 38 2.08 7.95 14.05
CA LYS A 38 1.68 8.57 12.79
C LYS A 38 2.56 8.01 11.67
N TYR A 39 1.91 7.57 10.60
CA TYR A 39 2.53 6.85 9.51
C TYR A 39 2.20 7.55 8.20
N TYR A 40 3.10 7.47 7.24
CA TYR A 40 2.81 7.93 5.89
C TYR A 40 1.91 6.94 5.15
N VAL A 41 1.12 7.47 4.23
CA VAL A 41 0.28 6.72 3.29
C VAL A 41 0.64 7.18 1.89
N ALA A 42 0.83 6.22 0.98
CA ALA A 42 1.04 6.45 -0.44
C ALA A 42 0.19 5.46 -1.22
N GLY A 43 -0.30 5.85 -2.39
CA GLY A 43 -1.20 4.99 -3.14
C GLY A 43 -1.61 5.51 -4.50
N MET A 44 -2.54 4.80 -5.12
CA MET A 44 -3.12 5.15 -6.42
C MET A 44 -4.65 5.01 -6.36
N ALA A 45 -5.33 5.94 -7.03
CA ALA A 45 -6.77 5.95 -7.25
C ALA A 45 -7.09 5.59 -8.70
N GLY A 46 -8.28 5.03 -8.91
CA GLY A 46 -8.84 4.89 -10.24
C GLY A 46 -9.02 6.25 -10.93
N PRO A 47 -8.92 6.30 -12.27
CA PRO A 47 -8.89 7.55 -13.03
C PRO A 47 -10.23 8.30 -13.03
N SER A 48 -11.32 7.64 -12.65
CA SER A 48 -12.67 8.21 -12.63
C SER A 48 -13.16 8.43 -11.20
N ASP A 49 -13.77 9.60 -10.98
CA ASP A 49 -14.50 9.89 -9.75
C ASP A 49 -15.66 8.89 -9.54
N PRO A 50 -16.00 8.56 -8.28
CA PRO A 50 -17.10 7.68 -7.95
C PRO A 50 -18.43 8.30 -8.34
N THR A 51 -19.34 7.45 -8.80
CA THR A 51 -20.76 7.75 -9.04
C THR A 51 -21.62 6.81 -8.18
N PRO A 52 -22.92 7.11 -8.00
CA PRO A 52 -23.80 6.20 -7.28
C PRO A 52 -23.88 4.79 -7.89
N SER A 53 -23.62 4.64 -9.19
CA SER A 53 -23.64 3.34 -9.88
C SER A 53 -22.27 2.66 -9.98
N LEU A 54 -21.17 3.37 -9.72
CA LEU A 54 -19.81 2.87 -9.89
C LEU A 54 -18.85 3.57 -8.93
N GLY A 55 -18.28 2.85 -7.97
CA GLY A 55 -17.27 3.41 -7.08
C GLY A 55 -15.94 3.69 -7.78
N GLN A 56 -15.06 4.42 -7.09
CA GLN A 56 -13.69 4.70 -7.53
C GLN A 56 -12.74 3.73 -6.81
N SER A 57 -11.99 2.92 -7.55
CA SER A 57 -10.99 2.03 -6.97
C SER A 57 -9.87 2.80 -6.29
N ALA A 58 -9.22 2.19 -5.30
CA ALA A 58 -8.05 2.72 -4.62
C ALA A 58 -7.13 1.60 -4.17
N ALA A 59 -5.83 1.84 -4.17
CA ALA A 59 -4.81 1.03 -3.51
C ALA A 59 -3.90 1.94 -2.67
N LEU A 60 -3.60 1.53 -1.45
CA LEU A 60 -2.78 2.27 -0.48
C LEU A 60 -1.72 1.36 0.11
N SER A 61 -0.61 1.96 0.52
CA SER A 61 0.52 1.33 1.20
C SER A 61 0.87 2.11 2.47
N ILE A 62 1.25 1.39 3.52
CA ILE A 62 1.71 1.93 4.81
C ILE A 62 2.93 1.13 5.26
N TYR A 63 3.93 1.82 5.79
CA TYR A 63 5.02 1.23 6.59
C TYR A 63 4.83 1.64 8.05
N TRP A 64 4.85 0.66 8.96
CA TRP A 64 4.48 0.84 10.37
C TRP A 64 5.61 1.38 11.25
N ARG A 65 6.50 2.18 10.67
CA ARG A 65 7.47 2.99 11.40
C ARG A 65 6.98 4.43 11.49
N SER A 66 6.77 4.90 12.72
CA SER A 66 6.21 6.22 12.98
C SER A 66 7.18 7.32 12.54
N TYR A 67 6.74 8.25 11.70
CA TYR A 67 7.57 9.39 11.26
C TYR A 67 7.73 10.47 12.34
N THR A 68 6.91 10.44 13.39
CA THR A 68 7.09 11.29 14.58
C THR A 68 8.03 10.66 15.62
N GLY A 69 8.64 9.52 15.28
CA GLY A 69 9.41 8.70 16.22
C GLY A 69 8.53 8.04 17.27
N GLY A 70 9.16 7.61 18.36
CA GLY A 70 8.52 6.90 19.48
C GLY A 70 9.43 5.80 20.04
N GLN A 71 8.92 5.05 21.02
CA GLN A 71 9.57 3.82 21.45
C GLN A 71 9.37 2.77 20.37
N GLY A 72 10.47 2.16 19.91
CA GLY A 72 10.43 1.05 18.95
C GLY A 72 9.73 -0.18 19.52
N ASP A 73 8.95 -0.84 18.67
CA ASP A 73 8.34 -2.15 18.92
C ASP A 73 8.44 -2.99 17.63
N PRO A 74 8.21 -4.32 17.69
CA PRO A 74 8.37 -5.19 16.52
C PRO A 74 7.50 -4.82 15.31
N SER A 75 6.40 -4.08 15.51
CA SER A 75 5.58 -3.61 14.39
C SER A 75 6.25 -2.56 13.54
N TRP A 76 7.36 -1.98 13.98
CA TRP A 76 8.18 -1.09 13.15
C TRP A 76 8.77 -1.77 11.93
N HIS A 77 8.73 -3.10 11.86
CA HIS A 77 9.15 -3.89 10.70
C HIS A 77 7.98 -4.30 9.79
N TRP A 78 6.75 -3.90 10.13
CA TRP A 78 5.56 -4.33 9.42
C TRP A 78 5.19 -3.36 8.31
N VAL A 79 4.53 -3.88 7.27
CA VAL A 79 3.93 -3.07 6.21
C VAL A 79 2.46 -3.43 6.03
N SER A 80 1.72 -2.60 5.30
CA SER A 80 0.33 -2.89 4.96
C SER A 80 -0.02 -2.43 3.57
N GLY A 81 -0.62 -3.36 2.83
CA GLY A 81 -1.30 -3.07 1.59
C GLY A 81 -2.80 -3.01 1.81
N LEU A 82 -3.46 -2.00 1.24
CA LEU A 82 -4.90 -1.86 1.24
C LEU A 82 -5.40 -1.68 -0.18
N SER A 83 -6.49 -2.33 -0.56
CA SER A 83 -7.10 -2.13 -1.88
C SER A 83 -8.61 -2.24 -1.80
N GLY A 84 -9.29 -1.37 -2.53
CA GLY A 84 -10.73 -1.36 -2.55
C GLY A 84 -11.29 -0.18 -3.33
N GLN A 85 -12.32 0.50 -2.78
CA GLN A 85 -13.09 1.49 -3.50
C GLN A 85 -13.79 2.48 -2.58
N LEU A 86 -13.90 3.71 -3.04
CA LEU A 86 -14.82 4.72 -2.55
C LEU A 86 -16.18 4.53 -3.21
N ASN A 87 -17.21 4.24 -2.41
CA ASN A 87 -18.59 4.13 -2.83
C ASN A 87 -19.40 5.35 -2.35
N THR A 88 -20.22 5.92 -3.23
CA THR A 88 -21.07 7.10 -2.96
C THR A 88 -22.56 6.84 -3.15
N SER A 89 -22.99 5.58 -3.25
CA SER A 89 -24.39 5.20 -3.45
C SER A 89 -25.24 5.27 -2.18
N GLY A 90 -24.61 5.26 -1.00
CA GLY A 90 -25.28 5.29 0.30
C GLY A 90 -25.59 6.70 0.81
N SER A 91 -26.10 6.78 2.04
CA SER A 91 -26.40 8.07 2.72
C SER A 91 -25.15 8.91 3.00
N GLN A 92 -23.98 8.28 3.04
CA GLN A 92 -22.68 8.92 3.14
C GLN A 92 -21.66 8.19 2.28
N PRO A 93 -20.64 8.89 1.75
CA PRO A 93 -19.50 8.25 1.10
C PRO A 93 -18.87 7.22 2.04
N THR A 94 -18.51 6.05 1.54
CA THR A 94 -17.88 5.00 2.35
C THR A 94 -16.73 4.38 1.57
N LEU A 95 -15.57 4.31 2.21
CA LEU A 95 -14.37 3.71 1.64
C LEU A 95 -14.22 2.28 2.20
N TYR A 96 -14.36 1.30 1.31
CA TYR A 96 -14.24 -0.12 1.63
C TYR A 96 -12.88 -0.63 1.13
N LEU A 97 -12.04 -1.10 2.04
CA LEU A 97 -10.70 -1.60 1.73
C LEU A 97 -10.49 -3.00 2.29
N MET A 98 -10.01 -3.92 1.47
CA MET A 98 -9.34 -5.13 1.95
C MET A 98 -7.93 -4.75 2.39
N HIS A 99 -7.51 -5.25 3.55
CA HIS A 99 -6.23 -4.94 4.18
C HIS A 99 -5.41 -6.21 4.33
N ALA A 100 -4.13 -6.15 3.96
CA ALA A 100 -3.12 -7.16 4.21
C ALA A 100 -2.01 -6.53 5.06
N MET A 101 -2.01 -6.82 6.36
CA MET A 101 -0.93 -6.44 7.27
C MET A 101 0.13 -7.53 7.25
N VAL A 102 1.36 -7.18 6.87
CA VAL A 102 2.48 -8.11 6.77
C VAL A 102 3.40 -7.90 7.96
N ALA A 103 3.44 -8.90 8.85
CA ALA A 103 4.37 -8.97 9.95
C ALA A 103 5.60 -9.78 9.54
N THR A 104 6.75 -9.13 9.40
CA THR A 104 8.05 -9.79 9.13
C THR A 104 8.84 -10.10 10.39
N ASP A 105 8.45 -9.51 11.52
CA ASP A 105 8.97 -9.81 12.85
C ASP A 105 7.84 -10.21 13.80
N ASN A 106 8.16 -11.06 14.78
CA ASN A 106 7.21 -11.50 15.80
C ASN A 106 6.99 -10.38 16.82
N PHE A 107 5.72 -10.09 17.13
CA PHE A 107 5.35 -9.26 18.26
C PHE A 107 4.75 -10.16 19.35
N PRO A 108 5.52 -10.47 20.42
CA PRO A 108 5.05 -11.35 21.49
C PRO A 108 3.67 -10.96 22.02
N ASN A 109 2.77 -11.94 22.08
CA ASN A 109 1.37 -11.81 22.52
C ASN A 109 0.46 -10.95 21.62
N VAL A 110 0.95 -10.45 20.48
CA VAL A 110 0.17 -9.62 19.54
C VAL A 110 0.02 -10.33 18.21
N ALA A 111 1.13 -10.69 17.55
CA ALA A 111 1.12 -11.30 16.23
C ALA A 111 2.41 -12.09 15.99
N ASN A 112 2.27 -13.25 15.33
CA ASN A 112 3.41 -13.95 14.75
C ASN A 112 3.71 -13.41 13.33
N VAL A 113 4.89 -13.73 12.81
CA VAL A 113 5.22 -13.51 11.39
C VAL A 113 4.15 -14.09 10.47
N GLY A 114 3.69 -13.30 9.50
CA GLY A 114 2.63 -13.71 8.57
C GLY A 114 1.88 -12.54 7.96
N THR A 115 0.82 -12.85 7.21
CA THR A 115 -0.08 -11.85 6.62
C THR A 115 -1.46 -11.96 7.26
N TYR A 116 -1.93 -10.87 7.86
CA TYR A 116 -3.25 -10.76 8.49
C TYR A 116 -4.19 -10.00 7.57
N ILE A 117 -5.36 -10.59 7.33
CA ILE A 117 -6.33 -10.08 6.37
C ILE A 117 -7.56 -9.57 7.12
N ASP A 118 -7.96 -8.34 6.84
CA ASP A 118 -9.20 -7.75 7.37
C ASP A 118 -9.90 -6.91 6.29
N LYS A 119 -11.19 -6.63 6.51
CA LYS A 119 -11.94 -5.66 5.73
C LYS A 119 -12.16 -4.41 6.57
N LEU A 120 -11.58 -3.30 6.14
CA LEU A 120 -11.70 -2.01 6.80
C LEU A 120 -12.75 -1.15 6.09
N ILE A 121 -13.63 -0.56 6.90
CA ILE A 121 -14.69 0.35 6.44
C ILE A 121 -14.39 1.71 7.04
N TYR A 122 -14.26 2.72 6.18
CA TYR A 122 -14.03 4.09 6.60
C TYR A 122 -15.18 5.00 6.21
N THR A 123 -15.53 5.89 7.13
CA THR A 123 -16.52 6.96 6.91
C THR A 123 -15.86 8.33 7.03
N PRO A 124 -16.44 9.38 6.40
CA PRO A 124 -15.92 10.73 6.51
C PRO A 124 -15.88 11.21 7.95
N LYS A 125 -14.82 11.96 8.27
CA LYS A 125 -14.62 12.64 9.55
C LYS A 125 -14.29 14.11 9.26
N GLN A 126 -14.73 15.02 10.10
CA GLN A 126 -14.33 16.42 9.98
C GLN A 126 -12.82 16.57 10.22
N GLY A 127 -12.16 17.34 9.36
CA GLY A 127 -10.75 17.66 9.47
C GLY A 127 -10.22 18.29 8.19
N GLU A 128 -9.00 18.81 8.27
CA GLU A 128 -8.30 19.41 7.13
C GLU A 128 -7.31 18.42 6.52
N THR A 129 -7.23 18.43 5.19
CA THR A 129 -6.25 17.62 4.46
C THR A 129 -4.94 18.38 4.30
N ASP A 130 -3.82 17.67 4.44
CA ASP A 130 -2.49 18.24 4.19
C ASP A 130 -1.95 17.73 2.85
N SER A 131 -1.89 18.64 1.87
CA SER A 131 -1.36 18.33 0.54
C SER A 131 0.17 18.34 0.48
N SER A 132 0.86 18.90 1.48
CA SER A 132 2.33 19.00 1.51
C SER A 132 3.02 17.66 1.83
N ILE A 133 2.25 16.68 2.30
CA ILE A 133 2.76 15.34 2.65
C ILE A 133 3.48 14.66 1.49
N LYS A 134 3.07 14.91 0.24
CA LYS A 134 3.76 14.35 -0.93
C LYS A 134 5.23 14.76 -1.00
N ASP A 135 5.53 16.00 -0.66
CA ASP A 135 6.90 16.54 -0.70
C ASP A 135 7.76 15.96 0.42
N ALA A 136 7.16 15.55 1.53
CA ALA A 136 7.84 14.91 2.65
C ALA A 136 8.29 13.45 2.39
N LEU A 137 7.80 12.81 1.32
CA LEU A 137 8.12 11.41 1.02
C LEU A 137 9.43 11.23 0.24
N SER A 138 9.85 12.24 -0.54
CA SER A 138 10.93 12.11 -1.51
C SER A 138 12.23 12.71 -0.98
N GLU A 139 13.22 11.86 -0.71
CA GLU A 139 14.53 12.27 -0.15
C GLU A 139 15.70 11.98 -1.10
N GLY A 140 15.41 11.43 -2.29
CA GLY A 140 16.40 10.98 -3.26
C GLY A 140 16.62 9.46 -3.22
N ALA A 141 17.06 8.90 -4.33
CA ALA A 141 17.21 7.44 -4.48
C ALA A 141 18.39 6.90 -3.67
N ASN A 142 18.17 5.78 -2.98
CA ASN A 142 19.20 4.93 -2.42
C ASN A 142 19.27 3.61 -3.20
N GLY A 143 20.31 3.47 -4.03
CA GLY A 143 20.49 2.31 -4.91
C GLY A 143 20.94 1.02 -4.20
N THR A 144 21.21 1.04 -2.89
CA THR A 144 21.80 -0.13 -2.20
C THR A 144 20.78 -0.99 -1.44
N ASP A 145 19.52 -0.57 -1.31
CA ASP A 145 18.50 -1.36 -0.63
C ASP A 145 18.19 -2.66 -1.40
N PRO A 146 18.05 -3.83 -0.72
CA PRO A 146 17.77 -5.11 -1.38
C PRO A 146 16.54 -5.11 -2.29
N ILE A 147 15.51 -4.31 -1.96
CA ILE A 147 14.28 -4.15 -2.74
C ILE A 147 14.52 -3.40 -4.04
N SER A 148 15.47 -2.47 -4.09
CA SER A 148 15.79 -1.73 -5.31
C SER A 148 16.30 -2.68 -6.40
N GLY A 149 15.79 -2.55 -7.62
CA GLY A 149 16.20 -3.35 -8.78
C GLY A 149 15.03 -3.79 -9.65
N VAL A 150 15.33 -4.69 -10.60
CA VAL A 150 14.34 -5.26 -11.53
C VAL A 150 13.92 -6.64 -11.04
N TRP A 151 12.61 -6.86 -10.93
CA TRP A 151 12.01 -8.07 -10.41
C TRP A 151 11.09 -8.69 -11.46
N VAL A 152 11.23 -9.99 -11.71
CA VAL A 152 10.46 -10.73 -12.70
C VAL A 152 9.41 -11.58 -11.99
N CYS A 153 8.15 -11.45 -12.40
CA CYS A 153 7.04 -12.25 -11.86
C CYS A 153 7.15 -13.71 -12.36
N ASN A 154 7.01 -14.67 -11.44
CA ASN A 154 7.09 -16.09 -11.78
C ASN A 154 5.76 -16.64 -12.32
N GLU A 155 4.63 -16.11 -11.85
CA GLU A 155 3.30 -16.59 -12.21
C GLU A 155 2.78 -15.99 -13.53
N GLU A 156 3.27 -14.80 -13.91
CA GLU A 156 2.84 -14.09 -15.10
C GLU A 156 4.04 -13.66 -15.96
N PRO A 157 4.44 -14.47 -16.96
CA PRO A 157 5.54 -14.15 -17.85
C PRO A 157 5.34 -12.80 -18.55
N GLY A 158 6.38 -11.95 -18.50
CA GLY A 158 6.34 -10.59 -19.05
C GLY A 158 5.85 -9.52 -18.06
N THR A 159 5.41 -9.90 -16.86
CA THR A 159 5.19 -8.95 -15.76
C THR A 159 6.52 -8.69 -15.05
N ILE A 160 6.95 -7.43 -15.08
CA ILE A 160 8.23 -6.96 -14.51
C ILE A 160 7.94 -5.79 -13.57
N MET A 161 8.55 -5.80 -12.39
CA MET A 161 8.48 -4.72 -11.42
C MET A 161 9.86 -4.10 -11.25
N GLN A 162 10.01 -2.83 -11.62
CA GLN A 162 11.22 -2.07 -11.37
C GLN A 162 10.99 -1.21 -10.13
N LEU A 163 11.85 -1.34 -9.12
CA LEU A 163 11.71 -0.68 -7.81
C LEU A 163 12.94 0.17 -7.49
N SER A 164 12.72 1.31 -6.84
CA SER A 164 13.76 2.15 -6.25
C SER A 164 13.28 2.70 -4.92
N VAL A 165 14.10 2.54 -3.88
CA VAL A 165 13.88 3.21 -2.59
C VAL A 165 14.30 4.67 -2.73
N SER A 166 13.32 5.57 -2.77
CA SER A 166 13.46 7.03 -2.98
C SER A 166 13.33 7.87 -1.71
N GLY A 167 13.12 7.22 -0.57
CA GLY A 167 13.11 7.84 0.76
C GLY A 167 13.76 6.91 1.77
N PRO A 168 15.10 6.87 1.87
CA PRO A 168 15.79 5.93 2.75
C PRO A 168 15.46 6.12 4.23
N SER A 169 14.98 7.29 4.67
CA SER A 169 14.52 7.46 6.06
C SER A 169 13.06 7.03 6.27
N THR A 170 12.23 7.15 5.23
CA THR A 170 10.78 6.89 5.28
C THR A 170 10.40 5.52 4.74
N GLY A 171 11.34 4.82 4.10
CA GLY A 171 11.10 3.61 3.33
C GLY A 171 10.33 3.83 2.05
N TYR A 172 10.16 5.06 1.56
CA TYR A 172 9.34 5.34 0.39
C TYR A 172 9.91 4.70 -0.88
N VAL A 173 9.08 3.92 -1.57
CA VAL A 173 9.41 3.19 -2.81
C VAL A 173 8.68 3.81 -3.98
N THR A 174 9.39 3.99 -5.09
CA THR A 174 8.82 4.36 -6.40
C THR A 174 9.31 3.39 -7.46
N GLY A 175 8.63 3.39 -8.61
CA GLY A 175 9.05 2.57 -9.74
C GLY A 175 7.94 2.37 -10.74
N ASP A 176 7.96 1.20 -11.39
CA ASP A 176 6.93 0.83 -12.34
C ASP A 176 6.65 -0.67 -12.41
N LEU A 177 5.41 -0.99 -12.77
CA LEU A 177 4.96 -2.32 -13.11
C LEU A 177 4.73 -2.36 -14.62
N ALA A 178 5.54 -3.12 -15.34
CA ALA A 178 5.35 -3.45 -16.74
C ALA A 178 4.60 -4.78 -16.87
N SER A 179 3.68 -4.84 -17.82
CA SER A 179 2.91 -6.03 -18.19
C SER A 179 2.53 -5.96 -19.67
N ALA A 180 1.86 -6.98 -20.19
CA ALA A 180 1.30 -6.95 -21.54
C ALA A 180 0.31 -5.79 -21.78
N ALA A 181 -0.34 -5.29 -20.72
CA ALA A 181 -1.29 -4.19 -20.80
C ALA A 181 -0.62 -2.80 -20.88
N GLY A 182 0.65 -2.70 -20.47
CA GLY A 182 1.39 -1.45 -20.45
C GLY A 182 2.33 -1.33 -19.25
N ARG A 183 2.85 -0.11 -19.06
CA ARG A 183 3.75 0.26 -17.97
C ARG A 183 3.07 1.27 -17.07
N TYR A 184 3.03 1.00 -15.78
CA TYR A 184 2.27 1.76 -14.80
C TYR A 184 3.15 2.19 -13.64
N VAL A 185 3.00 3.42 -13.19
CA VAL A 185 3.73 3.93 -12.03
C VAL A 185 3.26 3.21 -10.77
N LEU A 186 4.21 2.76 -9.95
CA LEU A 186 3.95 2.26 -8.60
C LEU A 186 4.56 3.18 -7.55
N VAL A 187 3.92 3.22 -6.40
CA VAL A 187 4.39 3.91 -5.18
C VAL A 187 4.12 3.04 -3.97
N GLY A 188 4.92 3.18 -2.91
CA GLY A 188 4.74 2.35 -1.74
C GLY A 188 5.78 2.56 -0.66
N PHE A 189 5.94 1.56 0.19
CA PHE A 189 6.92 1.58 1.26
C PHE A 189 7.57 0.22 1.48
N THR A 190 8.81 0.24 1.96
CA THR A 190 9.56 -0.93 2.42
C THR A 190 10.12 -0.70 3.83
N ASP A 191 10.32 -1.79 4.57
CA ASP A 191 11.08 -1.79 5.82
C ASP A 191 12.58 -1.64 5.53
N VAL A 192 13.07 -0.40 5.51
CA VAL A 192 14.50 -0.09 5.30
C VAL A 192 15.40 -0.53 6.45
N ASP A 193 14.83 -0.90 7.60
CA ASP A 193 15.57 -1.28 8.80
C ASP A 193 15.64 -2.80 9.00
N ALA A 194 15.06 -3.60 8.10
CA ALA A 194 15.00 -5.06 8.24
C ALA A 194 16.38 -5.69 8.42
N GLN A 195 17.36 -5.34 7.57
CA GLN A 195 18.70 -5.92 7.62
C GLN A 195 19.46 -5.49 8.88
N SER A 196 19.43 -4.19 9.21
CA SER A 196 20.12 -3.66 10.39
C SER A 196 19.47 -4.15 11.69
N GLY A 197 18.17 -4.43 11.66
CA GLY A 197 17.41 -5.06 12.75
C GLY A 197 17.61 -6.58 12.88
N GLY A 198 18.34 -7.22 11.95
CA GLY A 198 18.53 -8.67 11.96
C GLY A 198 17.27 -9.47 11.64
N ILE A 199 16.30 -8.85 10.97
CA ILE A 199 15.04 -9.49 10.56
C ILE A 199 15.32 -10.35 9.31
N ALA A 200 14.79 -11.57 9.28
CA ALA A 200 15.04 -12.51 8.18
C ALA A 200 14.37 -12.11 6.85
N ARG A 201 13.41 -11.19 6.91
CA ARG A 201 12.59 -10.75 5.78
C ARG A 201 12.38 -9.25 5.80
N GLN A 202 12.37 -8.64 4.62
CA GLN A 202 12.06 -7.23 4.45
C GLN A 202 10.64 -7.06 3.95
N GLY A 203 9.81 -6.32 4.69
CA GLY A 203 8.43 -6.05 4.30
C GLY A 203 8.36 -5.06 3.13
N LEU A 204 7.50 -5.32 2.14
CA LEU A 204 7.21 -4.41 1.02
C LEU A 204 5.71 -4.28 0.83
N SER A 205 5.23 -3.05 0.63
CA SER A 205 3.88 -2.78 0.14
C SER A 205 3.91 -1.73 -0.96
N VAL A 206 3.42 -2.07 -2.15
CA VAL A 206 3.33 -1.16 -3.30
C VAL A 206 1.91 -1.09 -3.85
N SER A 207 1.56 0.05 -4.43
CA SER A 207 0.26 0.38 -4.97
C SER A 207 0.38 0.90 -6.39
N VAL A 208 -0.49 0.44 -7.28
CA VAL A 208 -0.47 0.78 -8.72
C VAL A 208 -1.89 0.92 -9.26
N GLY A 209 -2.10 1.87 -10.17
CA GLY A 209 -3.31 1.94 -11.01
C GLY A 209 -3.03 1.32 -12.37
N VAL A 210 -3.82 0.30 -12.77
CA VAL A 210 -3.61 -0.48 -13.99
C VAL A 210 -4.74 -0.25 -14.99
N GLY A 211 -4.33 0.14 -16.19
CA GLY A 211 -5.17 0.28 -17.37
C GLY A 211 -6.27 1.34 -17.26
N ASP A 212 -7.00 1.51 -18.36
CA ASP A 212 -8.12 2.47 -18.44
C ASP A 212 -9.38 1.96 -17.73
N ALA A 213 -9.41 0.66 -17.40
CA ALA A 213 -10.53 0.02 -16.70
C ALA A 213 -10.64 0.42 -15.22
N GLY A 214 -9.70 1.23 -14.71
CA GLY A 214 -9.71 1.69 -13.33
C GLY A 214 -9.55 0.57 -12.32
N VAL A 215 -8.57 -0.31 -12.55
CA VAL A 215 -8.15 -1.29 -11.54
C VAL A 215 -7.05 -0.67 -10.70
N CYS A 216 -7.16 -0.75 -9.37
CA CYS A 216 -6.06 -0.45 -8.47
C CYS A 216 -5.60 -1.73 -7.79
N MET A 217 -4.29 -1.98 -7.79
CA MET A 217 -3.69 -3.13 -7.14
C MET A 217 -2.85 -2.68 -5.96
N SER A 218 -3.05 -3.32 -4.81
CA SER A 218 -2.09 -3.30 -3.71
C SER A 218 -1.38 -4.65 -3.69
N MET A 219 -0.05 -4.62 -3.61
CA MET A 219 0.80 -5.80 -3.53
C MET A 219 1.63 -5.69 -2.25
N ALA A 220 1.35 -6.54 -1.27
CA ALA A 220 1.99 -6.50 0.04
C ALA A 220 2.52 -7.87 0.46
N GLY A 221 3.76 -7.89 0.93
CA GLY A 221 4.41 -9.11 1.38
C GLY A 221 5.85 -8.84 1.78
N SER A 222 6.76 -9.75 1.44
CA SER A 222 8.15 -9.61 1.88
C SER A 222 9.16 -10.25 0.94
N LEU A 223 10.37 -9.69 0.92
CA LEU A 223 11.57 -10.33 0.42
C LEU A 223 12.17 -11.22 1.50
N ASP A 224 12.40 -12.50 1.19
CA ASP A 224 13.13 -13.42 2.06
C ASP A 224 14.63 -13.38 1.71
N PHE A 225 15.46 -12.91 2.65
CA PHE A 225 16.89 -12.73 2.40
C PHE A 225 17.65 -14.03 2.15
N SER A 226 17.15 -15.16 2.65
CA SER A 226 17.82 -16.45 2.49
C SER A 226 17.62 -17.05 1.10
N THR A 227 16.51 -16.71 0.44
CA THR A 227 16.14 -17.26 -0.87
C THR A 227 16.25 -16.23 -2.01
N GLY A 228 16.24 -14.94 -1.69
CA GLY A 228 16.17 -13.86 -2.68
C GLY A 228 14.81 -13.78 -3.38
N VAL A 229 13.78 -14.47 -2.87
CA VAL A 229 12.44 -14.47 -3.44
C VAL A 229 11.56 -13.47 -2.70
N MET A 230 10.87 -12.62 -3.45
CA MET A 230 9.85 -11.72 -2.93
C MET A 230 8.47 -12.34 -3.16
N THR A 231 7.67 -12.50 -2.10
CA THR A 231 6.30 -13.02 -2.19
C THR A 231 5.33 -11.95 -1.76
N LEU A 232 4.38 -11.59 -2.65
CA LEU A 232 3.40 -10.53 -2.43
C LEU A 232 1.97 -11.07 -2.56
N THR A 233 1.13 -10.77 -1.57
CA THR A 233 -0.33 -10.91 -1.69
C THR A 233 -0.85 -9.73 -2.49
N VAL A 234 -1.63 -10.02 -3.54
CA VAL A 234 -2.14 -9.01 -4.47
C VAL A 234 -3.64 -8.85 -4.26
N TYR A 235 -4.07 -7.63 -4.02
CA TYR A 235 -5.46 -7.23 -4.04
C TYR A 235 -5.74 -6.31 -5.22
N ALA A 236 -6.37 -6.85 -6.24
CA ALA A 236 -6.82 -6.10 -7.42
C ALA A 236 -8.27 -5.68 -7.24
N SER A 237 -8.51 -4.39 -7.08
CA SER A 237 -9.85 -3.82 -6.88
C SER A 237 -10.28 -2.98 -8.06
N ARG A 238 -11.57 -3.00 -8.35
CA ARG A 238 -12.21 -2.15 -9.37
C ARG A 238 -13.43 -1.44 -8.78
N GLY A 239 -13.88 -0.38 -9.44
CA GLY A 239 -15.17 0.22 -9.15
C GLY A 239 -16.31 -0.78 -9.38
N THR A 240 -17.28 -0.84 -8.47
CA THR A 240 -18.51 -1.62 -8.61
C THR A 240 -19.71 -0.79 -8.16
N SER A 241 -20.92 -1.29 -8.47
CA SER A 241 -22.15 -0.78 -7.85
C SER A 241 -22.28 -1.32 -6.41
N ALA A 242 -23.27 -0.80 -5.68
CA ALA A 242 -23.62 -1.33 -4.35
C ALA A 242 -24.00 -2.82 -4.40
N ASP A 243 -24.79 -3.23 -5.39
CA ASP A 243 -25.31 -4.60 -5.50
C ASP A 243 -24.22 -5.63 -5.84
N THR A 244 -23.08 -5.17 -6.33
CA THR A 244 -21.94 -6.02 -6.75
C THR A 244 -20.69 -5.78 -5.93
N ILE A 245 -20.79 -5.06 -4.80
CA ILE A 245 -19.64 -4.70 -3.97
C ILE A 245 -18.91 -5.91 -3.36
N TYR A 246 -19.57 -7.06 -3.27
CA TYR A 246 -18.95 -8.28 -2.76
C TYR A 246 -17.91 -8.88 -3.73
N THR A 247 -17.91 -8.50 -5.01
CA THR A 247 -16.90 -8.91 -6.01
C THR A 247 -15.87 -7.82 -6.31
N GLN A 248 -15.82 -6.79 -5.48
CA GLN A 248 -14.99 -5.61 -5.70
C GLN A 248 -13.49 -5.91 -5.79
N THR A 249 -13.00 -6.84 -4.96
CA THR A 249 -11.57 -7.13 -4.79
C THR A 249 -11.31 -8.60 -5.08
N GLN A 250 -10.39 -8.85 -6.01
CA GLN A 250 -9.83 -10.17 -6.25
C GLN A 250 -8.50 -10.31 -5.50
N VAL A 251 -8.28 -11.47 -4.90
CA VAL A 251 -7.01 -11.83 -4.28
C VAL A 251 -6.24 -12.84 -5.12
N SER A 252 -4.93 -12.64 -5.22
CA SER A 252 -3.96 -13.61 -5.72
C SER A 252 -2.64 -13.49 -4.94
N GLN A 253 -1.66 -14.31 -5.29
CA GLN A 253 -0.30 -14.21 -4.78
C GLN A 253 0.66 -14.25 -5.97
N TRP A 254 1.67 -13.39 -5.92
CA TRP A 254 2.77 -13.35 -6.89
C TRP A 254 4.10 -13.52 -6.19
N THR A 255 4.99 -14.25 -6.82
CA THR A 255 6.38 -14.38 -6.43
C THR A 255 7.27 -13.75 -7.48
N PHE A 256 8.32 -13.09 -7.02
CA PHE A 256 9.27 -12.39 -7.86
C PHE A 256 10.69 -12.81 -7.53
N THR A 257 11.49 -12.95 -8.59
CA THR A 257 12.95 -13.10 -8.49
C THR A 257 13.64 -11.92 -9.13
N LYS A 258 14.74 -11.48 -8.54
CA LYS A 258 15.54 -10.38 -9.09
C LYS A 258 16.13 -10.80 -10.44
N SER A 259 16.07 -9.90 -11.43
CA SER A 259 16.73 -10.10 -12.72
C SER A 259 18.23 -10.22 -12.50
N SER A 260 18.88 -11.14 -13.20
CA SER A 260 20.32 -11.35 -13.13
C SER A 260 21.14 -10.32 -13.92
N ASP A 261 20.46 -9.44 -14.67
CA ASP A 261 21.07 -8.46 -15.55
C ASP A 261 21.08 -7.08 -14.86
N ASP A 262 22.09 -6.85 -14.00
CA ASP A 262 22.54 -5.53 -13.53
C ASP A 262 24.02 -5.32 -13.95
#